data_AF-A0A3D4M5X6-F1
#
_entry.id   AF-A0A3D4M5X6-F1
#
_cell.length_a   1.000
_cell.length_b   1.000
_cell.length_c   1.000
_cell.angle_alpha   90.00
_cell.angle_beta   90.00
_cell.angle_gamma   90.00
#
_symmetry.space_group_name_H-M   'P 1'
#
loop_
_entity.id
_entity.type
_entity.pdbx_description
1 polymer ?
#
loop_
_entity_poly.entity_id
_entity_poly.type
_entity_poly.pdbx_seq_one_letter_code
_entity_poly.pdbx_strand_id
1 'polypeptide(L)'
;MTVVDIIKQYDFNLAYAFALVQDIPDEQMTIIPEFGLENHPAWTLGHLISGSAGIAEDLGAKFEMPDKWADLFLRKGPGDPRKPDSDKSKYPSKELLLHELEHQHTKVKKLLTNINDIALDKKIKWRFSNQMPTLKDLTIFMCITHEAMHLGQLAAWRRAMELPSALATL
;
A
#
# COMPACT_ATOMS: atom_id res chain seq x y z
N MET A 1 20.92 -0.96 -2.29
CA MET A 1 19.95 -1.73 -1.48
C MET A 1 19.82 -3.11 -2.11
N THR A 2 20.02 -4.17 -1.33
CA THR A 2 19.83 -5.56 -1.77
C THR A 2 18.35 -5.96 -1.70
N VAL A 3 17.98 -7.10 -2.30
CA VAL A 3 16.62 -7.68 -2.13
C VAL A 3 16.27 -7.87 -0.66
N VAL A 4 17.22 -8.35 0.15
CA VAL A 4 17.02 -8.56 1.59
C VAL A 4 16.72 -7.24 2.30
N ASP A 5 17.40 -6.16 1.93
CA ASP A 5 17.14 -4.84 2.51
C ASP A 5 15.76 -4.30 2.12
N ILE A 6 15.32 -4.53 0.88
CA ILE A 6 13.98 -4.14 0.42
C ILE A 6 12.91 -4.89 1.22
N ILE A 7 13.05 -6.21 1.36
CA ILE A 7 12.09 -7.05 2.11
C ILE A 7 11.99 -6.59 3.56
N LYS A 8 13.10 -6.27 4.23
CA LYS A 8 13.07 -5.77 5.62
C LYS A 8 12.27 -4.47 5.76
N GLN A 9 12.42 -3.54 4.82
CA GLN A 9 11.67 -2.28 4.83
C GLN A 9 10.18 -2.50 4.50
N TYR A 10 9.89 -3.41 3.58
CA TYR A 10 8.52 -3.77 3.22
C TYR A 10 7.80 -4.48 4.38
N ASP A 11 8.48 -5.40 5.09
CA ASP A 11 7.98 -6.04 6.31
C ASP A 11 7.71 -5.01 7.43
N PHE A 12 8.57 -4.00 7.57
CA PHE A 12 8.33 -2.91 8.51
C PHE A 12 7.09 -2.10 8.13
N ASN A 13 6.90 -1.78 6.85
CA ASN A 13 5.70 -1.10 6.37
C ASN A 13 4.43 -1.91 6.67
N LEU A 14 4.45 -3.23 6.48
CA LEU A 14 3.32 -4.10 6.83
C LEU A 14 3.01 -4.04 8.32
N ALA A 15 4.03 -4.23 9.17
CA ALA A 15 3.87 -4.17 10.62
C ALA A 15 3.30 -2.81 11.05
N TYR A 16 3.76 -1.72 10.43
CA TYR A 16 3.25 -0.38 10.71
C TYR A 16 1.82 -0.17 10.22
N ALA A 17 1.44 -0.73 9.07
CA ALA A 17 0.05 -0.73 8.59
C ALA A 17 -0.89 -1.39 9.61
N PHE A 18 -0.50 -2.54 10.18
CA PHE A 18 -1.26 -3.22 11.22
C PHE A 18 -1.35 -2.37 12.49
N ALA A 19 -0.22 -1.83 12.98
CA ALA A 19 -0.20 -0.98 14.16
C ALA A 19 -1.08 0.28 14.00
N LEU A 20 -1.16 0.85 12.80
CA LEU A 20 -1.95 2.04 12.50
C LEU A 20 -3.47 1.82 12.60
N VAL A 21 -3.96 0.58 12.55
CA VAL A 21 -5.41 0.29 12.56
C VAL A 21 -5.86 -0.70 13.65
N GLN A 22 -4.93 -1.23 14.45
CA GLN A 22 -5.23 -2.29 15.42
C GLN A 22 -6.34 -1.91 16.42
N ASP A 23 -6.30 -0.67 16.91
CA ASP A 23 -7.21 -0.07 17.90
C ASP A 23 -8.40 0.67 17.26
N ILE A 24 -8.54 0.63 15.94
CA ILE A 24 -9.60 1.32 15.21
C ILE A 24 -10.79 0.36 15.00
N PRO A 25 -11.98 0.63 15.54
CA PRO A 25 -13.15 -0.19 15.26
C PRO A 25 -13.58 -0.07 13.79
N ASP A 26 -14.22 -1.10 13.24
CA ASP A 26 -14.62 -1.15 11.83
C ASP A 26 -15.52 0.03 11.43
N GLU A 27 -16.33 0.53 12.35
CA GLU A 27 -17.21 1.70 12.19
C GLU A 27 -16.44 2.98 11.88
N GLN A 28 -15.17 3.08 12.29
CA GLN A 28 -14.35 4.27 12.09
C GLN A 28 -13.45 4.18 10.85
N MET A 29 -13.37 3.02 10.20
CA MET A 29 -12.44 2.78 9.07
C MET A 29 -12.75 3.62 7.82
N THR A 30 -13.93 4.23 7.72
CA THR A 30 -14.34 5.11 6.61
C THR A 30 -14.60 6.57 7.03
N ILE A 31 -14.24 6.95 8.25
CA ILE A 31 -14.38 8.35 8.70
C ILE A 31 -13.36 9.22 7.96
N ILE A 32 -13.84 10.36 7.46
CA ILE A 32 -13.02 11.43 6.89
C ILE A 32 -13.08 12.60 7.87
N PRO A 33 -12.02 12.86 8.66
CA PRO A 33 -12.08 13.82 9.75
C PRO A 33 -12.12 15.26 9.25
N GLU A 34 -11.35 15.58 8.21
CA GLU A 34 -11.18 16.94 7.72
C GLU A 34 -10.85 17.01 6.23
N PHE A 35 -11.02 18.20 5.64
CA PHE A 35 -10.57 18.49 4.29
C PHE A 35 -9.03 18.34 4.17
N GLY A 36 -8.55 17.66 3.13
CA GLY A 36 -7.13 17.34 2.95
C GLY A 36 -6.68 16.04 3.65
N LEU A 37 -7.56 15.38 4.40
CA LEU A 37 -7.35 14.06 5.01
C LEU A 37 -8.39 13.05 4.50
N GLU A 38 -8.70 13.09 3.20
CA GLU A 38 -9.75 12.26 2.60
C GLU A 38 -9.44 10.76 2.62
N ASN A 39 -8.16 10.38 2.60
CA ASN A 39 -7.75 8.97 2.59
C ASN A 39 -7.96 8.33 3.96
N HIS A 40 -9.17 7.83 4.20
CA HIS A 40 -9.53 7.09 5.40
C HIS A 40 -8.82 5.70 5.45
N PRO A 41 -8.82 5.01 6.61
CA PRO A 41 -8.08 3.76 6.80
C PRO A 41 -8.43 2.65 5.80
N ALA A 42 -9.72 2.35 5.59
CA ALA A 42 -10.13 1.27 4.69
C ALA A 42 -9.68 1.51 3.23
N TRP A 43 -9.76 2.76 2.76
CA TRP A 43 -9.27 3.10 1.44
C TRP A 43 -7.75 2.99 1.36
N THR A 44 -7.03 3.48 2.37
CA THR A 44 -5.57 3.45 2.39
C THR A 44 -5.05 2.03 2.31
N LEU A 45 -5.55 1.12 3.15
CA LEU A 45 -5.17 -0.30 3.12
C LEU A 45 -5.49 -0.94 1.76
N GLY A 46 -6.71 -0.74 1.25
CA GLY A 46 -7.10 -1.27 -0.06
C GLY A 46 -6.25 -0.71 -1.22
N HIS A 47 -5.85 0.55 -1.14
CA HIS A 47 -4.97 1.16 -2.13
C HIS A 47 -3.58 0.51 -2.10
N LEU A 48 -3.02 0.23 -0.92
CA LEU A 48 -1.75 -0.49 -0.77
C LEU A 48 -1.82 -1.93 -1.29
N ILE A 49 -2.95 -2.61 -1.15
CA ILE A 49 -3.21 -3.91 -1.77
C ILE A 49 -3.10 -3.80 -3.29
N SER A 50 -3.73 -2.78 -3.89
CA SER A 50 -3.64 -2.56 -5.35
C SER A 50 -2.21 -2.22 -5.81
N GLY A 51 -1.44 -1.48 -4.99
CA GLY A 51 -0.03 -1.20 -5.25
C GLY A 51 0.83 -2.46 -5.20
N SER A 52 0.57 -3.34 -4.24
CA SER A 52 1.24 -4.63 -4.07
C SER A 52 0.91 -5.59 -5.23
N ALA A 53 -0.35 -5.64 -5.67
CA ALA A 53 -0.75 -6.39 -6.84
C ALA A 53 -0.10 -5.86 -8.14
N GLY A 54 0.05 -4.54 -8.26
CA GLY A 54 0.75 -3.88 -9.37
C GLY A 54 2.24 -4.23 -9.42
N ILE A 55 2.97 -4.08 -8.32
CA ILE A 55 4.39 -4.45 -8.30
C ILE A 55 4.58 -5.97 -8.49
N ALA A 56 3.65 -6.82 -8.03
CA ALA A 56 3.70 -8.24 -8.33
C ALA A 56 3.59 -8.51 -9.84
N GLU A 57 2.76 -7.77 -10.57
CA GLU A 57 2.66 -7.84 -12.03
C GLU A 57 3.96 -7.40 -12.72
N ASP A 58 4.54 -6.27 -12.29
CA ASP A 58 5.82 -5.77 -12.81
C ASP A 58 6.98 -6.76 -12.55
N LEU A 59 6.90 -7.54 -11.47
CA LEU A 59 7.83 -8.63 -11.13
C LEU A 59 7.54 -9.94 -11.89
N GLY A 60 6.54 -9.97 -12.77
CA GLY A 60 6.24 -11.08 -13.68
C GLY A 60 5.13 -12.03 -13.22
N ALA A 61 4.38 -11.71 -12.17
CA ALA A 61 3.15 -12.42 -11.82
C ALA A 61 1.95 -11.85 -12.60
N LYS A 62 0.77 -12.43 -12.40
CA LYS A 62 -0.49 -11.79 -12.82
C LYS A 62 -0.94 -10.77 -11.78
N PHE A 63 -1.47 -9.64 -12.25
CA PHE A 63 -2.25 -8.75 -11.41
C PHE A 63 -3.49 -9.48 -10.89
N GLU A 64 -3.63 -9.54 -9.57
CA GLU A 64 -4.70 -10.26 -8.90
C GLU A 64 -5.16 -9.47 -7.67
N MET A 65 -6.46 -9.24 -7.59
CA MET A 65 -7.16 -8.67 -6.44
C MET A 65 -8.51 -9.37 -6.29
N PRO A 66 -9.13 -9.36 -5.09
CA PRO A 66 -10.50 -9.82 -4.93
C PRO A 66 -11.48 -9.08 -5.86
N ASP A 67 -12.55 -9.77 -6.25
CA ASP A 67 -13.54 -9.25 -7.18
C ASP A 67 -14.07 -7.87 -6.74
N LYS A 68 -14.15 -6.94 -7.70
CA LYS A 68 -14.62 -5.54 -7.54
C LYS A 68 -13.71 -4.63 -6.69
N TRP A 69 -12.68 -5.15 -6.03
CA TRP A 69 -11.79 -4.32 -5.20
C TRP A 69 -10.94 -3.36 -6.05
N ALA A 70 -10.58 -3.77 -7.27
CA ALA A 70 -9.87 -2.88 -8.20
C ALA A 70 -10.68 -1.59 -8.49
N ASP A 71 -12.01 -1.67 -8.61
CA ASP A 71 -12.86 -0.50 -8.86
C ASP A 71 -12.85 0.48 -7.68
N LEU A 72 -12.72 -0.04 -6.45
CA LEU A 72 -12.67 0.75 -5.21
C LEU A 72 -11.31 1.42 -5.01
N PHE A 73 -10.23 0.67 -5.21
CA PHE A 73 -8.91 1.04 -4.70
C PHE A 73 -7.91 1.48 -5.77
N LEU A 74 -8.05 1.01 -7.00
CA LEU A 74 -7.12 1.34 -8.07
C LEU A 74 -7.30 2.79 -8.52
N ARG A 75 -6.19 3.46 -8.78
CA ARG A 75 -6.16 4.87 -9.26
C ARG A 75 -5.44 4.95 -10.59
N LYS A 76 -5.87 5.88 -11.46
CA LYS A 76 -5.32 6.02 -12.81
C LYS A 76 -4.03 6.87 -12.87
N GLY A 77 -3.59 7.40 -11.73
CA GLY A 77 -2.36 8.19 -11.61
C GLY A 77 -2.51 9.40 -10.69
N PRO A 78 -1.46 10.26 -10.60
CA PRO A 78 -1.52 11.52 -9.87
C PRO A 78 -2.60 12.40 -10.49
N GLY A 79 -3.41 13.01 -9.62
CA GLY A 79 -4.53 13.86 -10.05
C GLY A 79 -5.82 13.10 -10.38
N ASP A 80 -5.92 11.80 -10.08
CA ASP A 80 -7.21 11.10 -10.10
C ASP A 80 -8.18 11.83 -9.12
N PRO A 81 -9.28 12.43 -9.59
CA PRO A 81 -10.14 13.27 -8.76
C PRO A 81 -11.03 12.44 -7.82
N ARG A 82 -11.02 11.10 -7.94
CA ARG A 82 -11.87 10.22 -7.15
C ARG A 82 -11.41 10.18 -5.69
N LYS A 83 -12.17 10.88 -4.87
CA LYS A 83 -12.11 10.78 -3.41
C LYS A 83 -12.76 9.47 -2.95
N PRO A 84 -12.26 8.86 -1.89
CA PRO A 84 -12.94 7.71 -1.30
C PRO A 84 -14.27 8.14 -0.66
N ASP A 85 -15.20 7.19 -0.57
CA ASP A 85 -16.55 7.40 -0.04
C ASP A 85 -16.56 7.12 1.47
N SER A 86 -17.37 7.85 2.24
CA SER A 86 -17.49 7.62 3.69
C SER A 86 -18.44 6.48 4.06
N ASP A 87 -19.23 5.97 3.11
CA ASP A 87 -20.17 4.86 3.31
C ASP A 87 -19.43 3.52 3.54
N LYS A 88 -19.40 3.09 4.81
CA LYS A 88 -18.81 1.81 5.25
C LYS A 88 -19.29 0.61 4.44
N SER A 89 -20.55 0.60 3.98
CA SER A 89 -21.12 -0.55 3.26
C SER A 89 -20.45 -0.82 1.91
N LYS A 90 -19.69 0.15 1.38
CA LYS A 90 -18.94 0.03 0.12
C LYS A 90 -17.57 -0.62 0.29
N TYR A 91 -17.10 -0.79 1.52
CA TYR A 91 -15.75 -1.25 1.81
C TYR A 91 -15.75 -2.63 2.50
N PRO A 92 -14.71 -3.46 2.26
CA PRO A 92 -14.50 -4.67 3.04
C PRO A 92 -14.21 -4.35 4.51
N SER A 93 -14.36 -5.34 5.40
CA SER A 93 -13.99 -5.21 6.81
C SER A 93 -12.48 -4.98 6.98
N LYS A 94 -12.08 -4.39 8.11
CA LYS A 94 -10.66 -4.24 8.49
C LYS A 94 -9.92 -5.56 8.44
N GLU A 95 -10.53 -6.63 8.95
CA GLU A 95 -9.94 -7.97 8.96
C GLU A 95 -9.63 -8.46 7.55
N LEU A 96 -10.58 -8.35 6.61
CA LEU A 96 -10.37 -8.77 5.22
C LEU A 96 -9.30 -7.92 4.53
N LEU A 97 -9.26 -6.61 4.80
CA LEU A 97 -8.24 -5.71 4.24
C LEU A 97 -6.84 -6.07 4.75
N LEU A 98 -6.68 -6.31 6.06
CA LEU A 98 -5.38 -6.67 6.64
C LEU A 98 -4.90 -8.04 6.16
N HIS A 99 -5.78 -9.03 6.11
CA HIS A 99 -5.46 -10.35 5.59
C HIS A 99 -5.01 -10.30 4.13
N GLU A 100 -5.73 -9.57 3.28
CA GLU A 100 -5.35 -9.44 1.86
C GLU A 100 -4.06 -8.62 1.68
N LEU A 101 -3.81 -7.60 2.51
CA LEU A 101 -2.54 -6.86 2.47
C LEU A 101 -1.35 -7.77 2.83
N GLU A 102 -1.46 -8.56 3.89
CA GLU A 102 -0.44 -9.54 4.27
C GLU A 102 -0.22 -10.61 3.18
N HIS A 103 -1.30 -11.08 2.56
CA HIS A 103 -1.23 -12.03 1.45
C HIS A 103 -0.45 -11.45 0.26
N GLN A 104 -0.75 -10.23 -0.16
CA GLN A 104 -0.03 -9.57 -1.27
C GLN A 104 1.43 -9.29 -0.91
N HIS A 105 1.71 -8.84 0.32
CA HIS A 105 3.07 -8.68 0.82
C HIS A 105 3.87 -9.97 0.73
N THR A 106 3.28 -11.09 1.16
CA THR A 106 3.89 -12.42 1.08
C THR A 106 4.16 -12.84 -0.37
N LYS A 107 3.23 -12.57 -1.28
CA LYS A 107 3.39 -12.83 -2.72
C LYS A 107 4.55 -12.03 -3.31
N VAL A 108 4.61 -10.72 -3.06
CA VAL A 108 5.70 -9.84 -3.54
C VAL A 108 7.05 -10.27 -2.98
N LYS A 109 7.15 -10.55 -1.68
CA LYS A 109 8.38 -11.06 -1.05
C LYS A 109 8.89 -12.35 -1.68
N LYS A 110 7.98 -13.28 -2.00
CA LYS A 110 8.32 -14.53 -2.68
C LYS A 110 8.84 -14.27 -4.09
N LEU A 111 8.25 -13.32 -4.83
CA LEU A 111 8.76 -12.92 -6.16
C LEU A 111 10.15 -12.31 -6.04
N LEU A 112 10.35 -11.39 -5.10
CA LEU A 112 11.65 -10.74 -4.86
C LEU A 112 12.74 -11.74 -4.45
N THR A 113 12.42 -12.75 -3.66
CA THR A 113 13.40 -13.76 -3.25
C THR A 113 13.84 -14.66 -4.42
N ASN A 114 12.97 -14.84 -5.42
CA ASN A 114 13.23 -15.72 -6.56
C ASN A 114 13.70 -14.96 -7.81
N ILE A 115 13.69 -13.63 -7.80
CA ILE A 115 14.12 -12.82 -8.94
C ILE A 115 15.65 -12.80 -9.03
N ASN A 116 16.18 -12.85 -10.25
CA ASN A 116 17.60 -12.64 -10.51
C ASN A 116 17.91 -11.14 -10.51
N ASP A 117 19.03 -10.73 -9.89
CA ASP A 117 19.52 -9.34 -9.90
C ASP A 117 19.60 -8.73 -11.31
N ILE A 118 20.01 -9.52 -12.32
CA ILE A 118 20.04 -9.06 -13.72
C ILE A 118 18.67 -8.62 -14.23
N ALA A 119 17.59 -9.24 -13.74
CA ALA A 119 16.23 -8.85 -14.13
C ALA A 119 15.82 -7.53 -13.47
N LEU A 120 16.23 -7.27 -12.23
CA LEU A 120 15.96 -6.02 -11.53
C LEU A 120 16.66 -4.82 -12.19
N ASP A 121 17.85 -5.01 -12.75
CA ASP A 121 18.59 -3.93 -13.40
C ASP A 121 18.06 -3.59 -14.82
N LYS A 122 17.05 -4.31 -15.32
CA LYS A 122 16.43 -4.01 -16.62
C LYS A 122 15.74 -2.65 -16.58
N LYS A 123 15.93 -1.88 -17.65
CA LYS A 123 15.17 -0.65 -17.87
C LYS A 123 13.71 -0.96 -18.15
N ILE A 124 12.83 -0.18 -17.55
CA ILE A 124 11.38 -0.29 -17.71
C ILE A 124 10.78 1.03 -18.19
N LYS A 125 9.54 0.99 -18.69
CA LYS A 125 8.79 2.17 -19.10
C LYS A 125 7.65 2.43 -18.12
N TRP A 126 7.78 3.50 -17.35
CA TRP A 126 6.79 4.01 -16.41
C TRP A 126 6.92 5.53 -16.21
N ARG A 127 6.03 6.13 -15.42
CA ARG A 127 5.92 7.59 -15.29
C ARG A 127 7.22 8.30 -14.88
N PHE A 128 8.05 7.66 -14.07
CA PHE A 128 9.29 8.25 -13.52
C PHE A 128 10.56 7.63 -14.11
N SER A 129 10.49 7.03 -15.31
CA SER A 129 11.63 6.34 -15.93
C SER A 129 12.88 7.22 -16.13
N ASN A 130 12.72 8.54 -16.20
CA ASN A 130 13.85 9.45 -16.35
C ASN A 130 14.69 9.55 -15.06
N GLN A 131 14.05 9.41 -13.89
CA GLN A 131 14.70 9.49 -12.58
C GLN A 131 15.00 8.10 -12.01
N MET A 132 14.13 7.15 -12.28
CA MET A 132 14.14 5.79 -11.72
C MET A 132 14.00 4.78 -12.87
N PRO A 133 15.05 4.57 -13.68
CA PRO A 133 14.94 3.89 -14.97
C PRO A 133 14.74 2.38 -14.90
N THR A 134 15.09 1.73 -13.78
CA THR A 134 15.13 0.26 -13.68
C THR A 134 13.94 -0.34 -12.94
N LEU A 135 13.71 -1.64 -13.14
CA LEU A 135 12.74 -2.40 -12.34
C LEU A 135 13.09 -2.36 -10.84
N LYS A 136 14.39 -2.34 -10.51
CA LYS A 136 14.88 -2.15 -9.14
C LYS A 136 14.41 -0.83 -8.54
N ASP A 137 14.52 0.26 -9.29
CA ASP A 137 14.10 1.57 -8.82
C ASP A 137 12.59 1.62 -8.57
N LEU A 138 11.79 1.06 -9.49
CA LEU A 138 10.35 0.92 -9.30
C LEU A 138 10.02 0.03 -8.09
N THR A 139 10.72 -1.08 -7.91
CA THR A 139 10.53 -2.00 -6.77
C THR A 139 10.78 -1.29 -5.45
N ILE A 140 11.89 -0.56 -5.33
CA ILE A 140 12.23 0.25 -4.15
C ILE A 140 11.14 1.31 -3.93
N PHE A 141 10.73 2.00 -5.00
CA PHE A 141 9.71 3.03 -4.90
C PHE A 141 8.37 2.46 -4.41
N MET A 142 7.89 1.35 -4.99
CA MET A 142 6.58 0.78 -4.64
C MET A 142 6.58 0.12 -3.27
N CYS A 143 7.59 -0.69 -2.94
CA CYS A 143 7.61 -1.45 -1.68
C CYS A 143 8.02 -0.58 -0.48
N ILE A 144 8.69 0.55 -0.69
CA ILE A 144 9.21 1.36 0.42
C ILE A 144 8.57 2.73 0.40
N THR A 145 8.85 3.52 -0.64
CA THR A 145 8.51 4.94 -0.68
C THR A 145 7.01 5.17 -0.78
N HIS A 146 6.34 4.55 -1.75
CA HIS A 146 4.91 4.68 -2.00
C HIS A 146 4.10 4.21 -0.80
N GLU A 147 4.43 3.04 -0.25
CA GLU A 147 3.73 2.52 0.91
C GLU A 147 3.94 3.41 2.14
N ALA A 148 5.18 3.78 2.47
CA ALA A 148 5.47 4.69 3.58
C ALA A 148 4.78 6.06 3.44
N MET A 149 4.65 6.59 2.22
CA MET A 149 3.91 7.84 1.97
C MET A 149 2.43 7.71 2.37
N HIS A 150 1.77 6.61 2.01
CA HIS A 150 0.37 6.37 2.38
C HIS A 150 0.20 6.03 3.86
N LEU A 151 1.13 5.29 4.46
CA LEU A 151 1.14 5.06 5.91
C LEU A 151 1.36 6.37 6.68
N GLY A 152 2.13 7.32 6.13
CA GLY A 152 2.26 8.67 6.67
C GLY A 152 0.95 9.47 6.63
N GLN A 153 0.15 9.32 5.57
CA GLN A 153 -1.20 9.90 5.50
C GLN A 153 -2.12 9.29 6.55
N LEU A 154 -2.09 7.97 6.73
CA LEU A 154 -2.87 7.28 7.75
C LEU A 154 -2.43 7.66 9.18
N ALA A 155 -1.13 7.89 9.40
CA ALA A 155 -0.63 8.42 10.66
C ALA A 155 -1.12 9.86 10.92
N ALA A 156 -1.24 10.68 9.87
CA ALA A 156 -1.85 12.01 9.98
C ALA A 156 -3.35 11.94 10.27
N TRP A 157 -4.06 11.03 9.62
CA TRP A 157 -5.46 10.71 9.91
C TRP A 157 -5.66 10.32 11.38
N ARG A 158 -4.81 9.44 11.94
CA ARG A 158 -4.88 9.07 13.36
C ARG A 158 -4.77 10.28 14.29
N ARG A 159 -3.84 11.20 14.01
CA ARG A 159 -3.68 12.43 14.81
C ARG A 159 -4.92 13.33 14.72
N ALA A 160 -5.55 13.42 13.55
CA ALA A 160 -6.79 14.18 13.38
C ALA A 160 -7.98 13.53 14.12
N MET A 161 -7.93 12.21 14.34
CA MET A 161 -8.88 11.46 15.17
C MET A 161 -8.52 11.48 16.66
N GLU A 162 -7.55 12.30 17.08
CA GLU A 162 -7.04 12.41 18.46
C GLU A 162 -6.48 11.10 19.05
N LEU A 163 -6.05 10.17 18.18
CA LEU A 163 -5.48 8.89 18.59
C LEU A 163 -3.96 8.99 18.81
N PRO A 164 -3.41 8.17 19.73
CA PRO A 164 -1.98 8.15 19.98
C PRO A 164 -1.21 7.61 18.76
N SER A 165 0.09 7.92 18.74
CA SER A 165 1.01 7.42 17.72
C SER A 165 1.07 5.89 17.75
N ALA A 166 0.73 5.26 16.62
CA ALA A 166 0.90 3.82 16.45
C ALA A 166 2.37 3.39 16.36
N LEU A 167 3.27 4.29 15.97
CA LEU A 167 4.70 3.97 15.89
C LEU A 167 5.29 3.67 17.29
N ALA A 168 4.66 4.19 18.36
CA ALA A 168 5.07 3.91 19.73
C ALA A 168 4.68 2.50 20.22
N THR A 169 3.92 1.74 19.42
CA THR A 169 3.49 0.36 19.75
C THR A 169 4.26 -0.71 18.97
N LEU A 170 5.25 -0.31 18.16
CA LEU A 170 6.11 -1.21 17.38
C LEU A 170 7.41 -1.55 18.12
#